data_AF-A0A3Q0JLN9-F1
#
_entry.id   AF-A0A3Q0JLN9-F1
#
_cell.length_a   1.000
_cell.length_b   1.000
_cell.length_c   1.000
_cell.angle_alpha   90.00
_cell.angle_beta   90.00
_cell.angle_gamma   90.00
#
_symmetry.space_group_name_H-M   'P 1'
#
loop_
_entity.id
_entity.type
_entity.pdbx_description
1 polymer ?
#
loop_
_entity_poly.entity_id
_entity_poly.type
_entity_poly.pdbx_seq_one_letter_code
_entity_poly.pdbx_strand_id
1 'polypeptide(L)'
;MLKLLTKSVLTLLSHTGFDDTTGSAVSVLTEVVDDYFTKFLSTLRDNTDNFFTPSSDIGFVDPMEATYQQMGIGSILVISDYYQNMVIGQRIRAKNRIIELYEELKDLYDASKKFSSYASNIVHIHSTGPGDRSGGMSNELNNIISKATNGVYEGVAIGGDRYPGTTFMDHILRYQADPEVKMIVLLGEVGGVEEYEVCAALKDKRITKPLVAWCIGTCASKYLIKS
;
A
#
# COMPACT_ATOMS: atom_id res chain seq x y z
N MET A 1 -9.01 -12.96 -23.33
CA MET A 1 -9.00 -12.29 -22.02
C MET A 1 -8.23 -13.06 -20.95
N LEU A 2 -8.56 -14.33 -20.69
CA LEU A 2 -7.90 -15.14 -19.64
C LEU A 2 -6.37 -15.19 -19.74
N LYS A 3 -5.81 -15.41 -20.94
CA LYS A 3 -4.35 -15.43 -21.17
C LYS A 3 -3.65 -14.09 -20.91
N LEU A 4 -4.32 -12.96 -21.16
CA LEU A 4 -3.78 -11.62 -20.88
C LEU A 4 -3.79 -11.35 -19.38
N LEU A 5 -4.92 -11.61 -18.72
CA LEU A 5 -5.04 -11.46 -17.26
C LEU A 5 -4.02 -12.34 -16.52
N THR A 6 -3.84 -13.59 -16.96
CA THR A 6 -2.83 -14.50 -16.41
C THR A 6 -1.41 -13.98 -16.62
N LYS A 7 -1.09 -13.39 -17.79
CA LYS A 7 0.20 -12.72 -18.02
C LYS A 7 0.38 -11.51 -17.11
N SER A 8 -0.60 -10.60 -17.02
CA SER A 8 -0.52 -9.42 -16.16
C SER A 8 -0.34 -9.79 -14.69
N VAL A 9 -1.08 -10.78 -14.20
CA VAL A 9 -0.98 -11.27 -12.81
C VAL A 9 0.35 -11.97 -12.56
N LEU A 10 0.81 -12.86 -13.44
CA LEU A 10 2.13 -13.50 -13.33
C LEU A 10 3.25 -12.47 -13.35
N THR A 11 3.14 -11.44 -14.20
CA THR A 11 4.14 -10.39 -14.31
C THR A 11 4.15 -9.49 -13.07
N LEU A 12 2.99 -9.08 -12.55
CA LEU A 12 2.87 -8.36 -11.27
C LEU A 12 3.49 -9.17 -10.13
N LEU A 13 3.19 -10.47 -10.06
CA LEU A 13 3.77 -11.38 -9.05
C LEU A 13 5.26 -11.66 -9.28
N SER A 14 5.76 -11.62 -10.51
CA SER A 14 7.19 -11.75 -10.81
C SER A 14 7.99 -10.49 -10.47
N HIS A 15 7.28 -9.36 -10.37
CA HIS A 15 7.83 -8.05 -10.09
C HIS A 15 7.62 -7.61 -8.63
N THR A 16 6.86 -8.34 -7.82
CA THR A 16 6.88 -8.13 -6.37
C THR A 16 8.27 -8.50 -5.83
N GLY A 17 9.13 -7.49 -5.62
CA GLY A 17 10.46 -7.66 -5.01
C GLY A 17 11.64 -7.01 -5.74
N PHE A 18 11.44 -6.33 -6.87
CA PHE A 18 12.52 -5.60 -7.56
C PHE A 18 12.21 -4.10 -7.62
N ASP A 19 13.10 -3.27 -7.09
CA ASP A 19 13.84 -2.33 -7.93
C ASP A 19 13.02 -1.40 -8.88
N ASP A 20 13.20 -1.65 -10.17
CA ASP A 20 12.66 -0.90 -11.32
C ASP A 20 11.25 -1.35 -11.79
N THR A 21 10.46 -1.97 -10.92
CA THR A 21 9.25 -2.69 -11.32
C THR A 21 8.04 -1.83 -11.63
N THR A 22 7.99 -0.58 -11.15
CA THR A 22 6.87 0.32 -11.42
C THR A 22 6.78 0.68 -12.90
N GLY A 23 7.90 0.97 -13.57
CA GLY A 23 7.91 1.26 -15.00
C GLY A 23 7.48 0.07 -15.86
N SER A 24 8.01 -1.11 -15.54
CA SER A 24 7.71 -2.34 -16.29
C SER A 24 6.27 -2.83 -16.06
N ALA A 25 5.78 -2.78 -14.82
CA ALA A 25 4.40 -3.13 -14.50
C ALA A 25 3.40 -2.15 -15.14
N VAL A 26 3.70 -0.84 -15.12
CA VAL A 26 2.89 0.17 -15.81
C VAL A 26 2.89 -0.07 -17.30
N SER A 27 4.05 -0.31 -17.95
CA SER A 27 4.12 -0.60 -19.38
C SER A 27 3.26 -1.81 -19.77
N VAL A 28 3.34 -2.90 -19.00
CA VAL A 28 2.56 -4.12 -19.26
C VAL A 28 1.07 -3.89 -19.04
N LEU A 29 0.70 -3.15 -17.99
CA LEU A 29 -0.70 -2.77 -17.77
C LEU A 29 -1.20 -1.87 -18.92
N THR A 30 -0.39 -0.93 -19.39
CA THR A 30 -0.71 -0.08 -20.53
C THR A 30 -0.90 -0.90 -21.80
N GLU A 31 -0.02 -1.86 -22.10
CA GLU A 31 -0.16 -2.76 -23.26
C GLU A 31 -1.43 -3.63 -23.17
N VAL A 32 -1.75 -4.13 -21.97
CA VAL A 32 -2.95 -4.95 -21.73
C VAL A 32 -4.21 -4.12 -21.92
N VAL A 33 -4.21 -2.89 -21.41
CA VAL A 33 -5.30 -1.95 -21.54
C VAL A 33 -5.48 -1.53 -23.00
N ASP A 34 -4.39 -1.25 -23.71
CA ASP A 34 -4.41 -0.88 -25.12
C ASP A 34 -4.94 -2.01 -26.02
N ASP A 35 -4.46 -3.25 -25.82
CA ASP A 35 -4.96 -4.43 -26.55
C ASP A 35 -6.45 -4.69 -26.24
N TYR A 36 -6.86 -4.53 -24.99
CA TYR A 36 -8.26 -4.66 -24.60
C TYR A 36 -9.15 -3.60 -25.27
N PHE A 37 -8.78 -2.33 -25.20
CA PHE A 37 -9.55 -1.23 -25.80
C PHE A 37 -9.57 -1.32 -27.33
N THR A 38 -8.45 -1.68 -27.95
CA THR A 38 -8.36 -1.86 -29.41
C THR A 38 -9.32 -2.96 -29.87
N LYS A 39 -9.33 -4.10 -29.18
CA LYS A 39 -10.28 -5.19 -29.47
C LYS A 39 -11.72 -4.77 -29.22
N PHE A 40 -12.00 -4.14 -28.07
CA PHE A 40 -13.33 -3.68 -27.74
C PHE A 40 -13.89 -2.71 -28.78
N LEU A 41 -13.10 -1.71 -29.17
CA LEU A 41 -13.49 -0.70 -30.15
C LEU A 41 -13.64 -1.29 -31.56
N SER A 42 -12.76 -2.21 -31.97
CA SER A 42 -12.90 -2.91 -33.25
C SER A 42 -14.19 -3.73 -33.29
N THR A 43 -14.44 -4.54 -32.25
CA THR A 43 -15.64 -5.37 -32.15
C THR A 43 -16.90 -4.52 -32.08
N LEU A 44 -16.89 -3.41 -31.35
CA LEU A 44 -18.01 -2.48 -31.31
C LEU A 44 -18.29 -1.88 -32.68
N ARG A 45 -17.25 -1.46 -33.40
CA ARG A 45 -17.38 -0.94 -34.75
C ARG A 45 -17.99 -1.97 -35.69
N ASP A 46 -17.47 -3.19 -35.70
CA ASP A 46 -17.98 -4.27 -36.55
C ASP A 46 -19.46 -4.56 -36.25
N ASN A 47 -19.83 -4.64 -34.97
CA ASN A 47 -21.23 -4.84 -34.56
C ASN A 47 -22.13 -3.66 -34.93
N THR A 48 -21.62 -2.43 -34.87
CA THR A 48 -22.35 -1.22 -35.27
C THR A 48 -22.56 -1.18 -36.78
N ASP A 49 -21.51 -1.45 -37.57
CA ASP A 49 -21.58 -1.47 -39.03
C ASP A 49 -22.54 -2.57 -39.53
N ASN A 50 -22.55 -3.73 -38.85
CA ASN A 50 -23.51 -4.80 -39.09
C ASN A 50 -24.93 -4.43 -38.63
N PHE A 51 -25.11 -3.68 -37.55
CA PHE A 51 -26.43 -3.25 -37.10
C PHE A 51 -27.14 -2.33 -38.10
N PHE A 52 -26.39 -1.47 -38.79
CA PHE A 52 -26.94 -0.56 -39.82
C PHE A 52 -27.04 -1.19 -41.21
N THR A 53 -26.58 -2.42 -41.40
CA THR A 53 -26.65 -3.10 -42.69
C THR A 53 -28.04 -3.73 -42.87
N PRO A 54 -28.81 -3.41 -43.94
CA PRO A 54 -30.24 -3.74 -44.06
C PRO A 54 -30.62 -5.23 -44.08
N SER A 55 -29.63 -6.12 -44.07
CA SER A 55 -29.80 -7.58 -44.24
C SER A 55 -29.10 -8.41 -43.16
N SER A 56 -28.45 -7.77 -42.18
CA SER A 56 -27.79 -8.46 -41.07
C SER A 56 -28.59 -8.31 -39.78
N ASP A 57 -28.98 -9.45 -39.22
CA ASP A 57 -29.47 -9.54 -37.85
C ASP A 57 -28.30 -9.91 -36.95
N ILE A 58 -27.89 -8.97 -36.09
CA ILE A 58 -26.83 -9.23 -35.10
C ILE A 58 -27.36 -10.05 -33.91
N GLY A 59 -28.68 -10.28 -33.80
CA GLY A 59 -29.29 -11.08 -32.74
C GLY A 59 -29.37 -10.38 -31.37
N PHE A 60 -29.07 -9.07 -31.32
CA PHE A 60 -29.09 -8.25 -30.11
C PHE A 60 -29.78 -6.91 -30.38
N VAL A 61 -30.40 -6.35 -29.34
CA VAL A 61 -31.16 -5.08 -29.41
C VAL A 61 -30.24 -3.87 -29.63
N ASP A 62 -28.98 -3.97 -29.19
CA ASP A 62 -27.99 -2.91 -29.26
C ASP A 62 -26.61 -3.52 -29.60
N PRO A 63 -25.84 -2.96 -30.56
CA PRO A 63 -24.47 -3.37 -30.84
C PRO A 63 -23.54 -3.39 -29.62
N MET A 64 -23.81 -2.58 -28.58
CA MET A 64 -23.04 -2.65 -27.33
C MET A 64 -23.25 -3.99 -26.59
N GLU A 65 -24.47 -4.51 -26.57
CA GLU A 65 -24.77 -5.77 -25.87
C GLU A 65 -24.17 -6.97 -26.60
N ALA A 66 -24.22 -6.95 -27.94
CA ALA A 66 -23.48 -7.91 -28.77
C ALA A 66 -21.97 -7.87 -28.47
N THR A 67 -21.41 -6.67 -28.34
CA THR A 67 -19.99 -6.46 -28.03
C THR A 67 -19.62 -6.99 -26.65
N TYR A 68 -20.42 -6.75 -25.62
CA TYR A 68 -20.17 -7.28 -24.27
C TYR A 68 -20.21 -8.81 -24.22
N GLN A 69 -21.15 -9.43 -24.93
CA GLN A 69 -21.24 -10.88 -25.06
C GLN A 69 -20.02 -11.46 -25.80
N GLN A 70 -19.69 -10.92 -26.97
CA GLN A 70 -18.53 -11.36 -27.77
C GLN A 70 -17.20 -11.16 -27.04
N MET A 71 -17.10 -10.11 -26.23
CA MET A 71 -15.94 -9.86 -25.37
C MET A 71 -15.90 -10.75 -24.13
N GLY A 72 -16.96 -11.51 -23.82
CA GLY A 72 -17.05 -12.37 -22.64
C GLY A 72 -17.25 -11.60 -21.33
N ILE A 73 -17.71 -10.35 -21.41
CA ILE A 73 -18.03 -9.48 -20.25
C ILE A 73 -19.44 -9.81 -19.72
N GLY A 74 -20.32 -10.32 -20.58
CA GLY A 74 -21.70 -10.63 -20.26
C GLY A 74 -22.62 -9.46 -20.59
N SER A 75 -23.30 -8.90 -19.60
CA SER A 75 -24.20 -7.77 -19.78
C SER A 75 -23.75 -6.55 -18.96
N ILE A 76 -24.35 -5.40 -19.25
CA ILE A 76 -24.11 -4.17 -18.50
C ILE A 76 -24.42 -4.32 -17.00
N LEU A 77 -25.33 -5.23 -16.64
CA LEU A 77 -25.66 -5.54 -15.24
C LEU A 77 -24.48 -6.20 -14.52
N VAL A 78 -23.71 -7.05 -15.21
CA VAL A 78 -22.51 -7.69 -14.64
C VAL A 78 -21.44 -6.66 -14.33
N ILE A 79 -21.24 -5.68 -15.22
CA ILE A 79 -20.30 -4.57 -15.00
C ILE A 79 -20.75 -3.71 -13.81
N SER A 80 -22.06 -3.39 -13.75
CA SER A 80 -22.65 -2.62 -12.66
C SER A 80 -22.50 -3.34 -11.31
N ASP A 81 -22.81 -4.63 -11.25
CA ASP A 81 -22.67 -5.45 -10.06
C ASP A 81 -21.21 -5.54 -9.60
N TYR A 82 -20.28 -5.76 -10.53
CA TYR A 82 -18.85 -5.74 -10.24
C TYR A 82 -18.43 -4.40 -9.63
N TYR A 83 -18.83 -3.26 -10.22
CA TYR A 83 -18.48 -1.95 -9.70
C TYR A 83 -19.04 -1.71 -8.28
N GLN A 84 -20.31 -2.06 -8.04
CA GLN A 84 -20.95 -1.91 -6.74
C GLN A 84 -20.27 -2.78 -5.67
N ASN A 85 -20.04 -4.06 -5.96
CA ASN A 85 -19.54 -5.01 -4.97
C ASN A 85 -18.03 -4.94 -4.75
N MET A 86 -17.27 -4.81 -5.84
CA MET A 86 -15.81 -4.78 -5.78
C MET A 86 -15.29 -3.38 -5.52
N VAL A 87 -15.71 -2.35 -6.26
CA VAL A 87 -15.12 -1.01 -6.08
C VAL A 87 -15.73 -0.31 -4.85
N ILE A 88 -17.06 -0.13 -4.86
CA ILE A 88 -17.75 0.57 -3.76
C ILE A 88 -17.72 -0.29 -2.49
N GLY A 89 -18.00 -1.58 -2.61
CA GLY A 89 -17.97 -2.50 -1.47
C GLY A 89 -16.60 -2.65 -0.82
N GLN A 90 -15.50 -2.69 -1.57
CA GLN A 90 -14.14 -2.65 -0.97
C GLN A 90 -13.89 -1.32 -0.26
N ARG A 91 -14.28 -0.19 -0.86
CA ARG A 91 -14.11 1.13 -0.24
C ARG A 91 -14.84 1.24 1.10
N ILE A 92 -16.09 0.76 1.16
CA ILE A 92 -16.89 0.76 2.40
C ILE A 92 -16.25 -0.16 3.44
N ARG A 93 -15.82 -1.37 3.04
CA ARG A 93 -15.13 -2.31 3.93
C ARG A 93 -13.83 -1.74 4.50
N ALA A 94 -13.00 -1.12 3.65
CA ALA A 94 -11.77 -0.45 4.08
C ALA A 94 -12.06 0.70 5.06
N LYS A 95 -13.07 1.53 4.76
CA LYS A 95 -13.48 2.63 5.65
C LYS A 95 -13.97 2.11 7.00
N ASN A 96 -14.81 1.08 7.02
CA ASN A 96 -15.31 0.49 8.26
C ASN A 96 -14.17 -0.14 9.06
N ARG A 97 -13.20 -0.79 8.38
CA ARG A 97 -12.04 -1.35 9.05
C ARG A 97 -11.16 -0.29 9.71
N ILE A 98 -11.02 0.88 9.07
CA ILE A 98 -10.30 2.03 9.66
C ILE A 98 -11.02 2.52 10.92
N ILE A 99 -12.35 2.59 10.91
CA ILE A 99 -13.16 3.02 12.07
C ILE A 99 -13.03 2.00 13.21
N GLU A 100 -13.13 0.70 12.92
CA GLU A 100 -12.92 -0.37 13.90
C GLU A 100 -11.52 -0.27 14.55
N LEU A 101 -10.47 -0.14 13.73
CA LEU A 101 -9.10 0.02 14.22
C LEU A 101 -8.93 1.29 15.06
N TYR A 102 -9.63 2.38 14.72
CA TYR A 102 -9.61 3.61 15.51
C TYR A 102 -10.25 3.42 16.89
N GLU A 103 -11.40 2.74 16.97
CA GLU A 103 -12.04 2.42 18.25
C GLU A 103 -11.17 1.46 19.09
N GLU A 104 -10.54 0.44 18.47
CA GLU A 104 -9.60 -0.48 19.13
C GLU A 104 -8.37 0.23 19.71
N LEU A 105 -7.90 1.30 19.04
CA LEU A 105 -6.69 2.04 19.43
C LEU A 105 -6.99 3.33 20.20
N LYS A 106 -8.25 3.62 20.50
CA LYS A 106 -8.70 4.89 21.10
C LYS A 106 -8.11 5.13 22.49
N ASP A 107 -8.08 4.11 23.33
CA ASP A 107 -7.50 4.20 24.68
C ASP A 107 -5.99 4.45 24.64
N LEU A 108 -5.29 3.86 23.65
CA LEU A 108 -3.87 4.12 23.39
C LEU A 108 -3.66 5.55 22.87
N TYR A 109 -4.56 6.05 22.02
CA TYR A 109 -4.52 7.42 21.53
C TYR A 109 -4.77 8.45 22.65
N ASP A 110 -5.74 8.22 23.53
CA ASP A 110 -6.02 9.12 24.66
C ASP A 110 -4.91 9.05 25.72
N ALA A 111 -4.28 7.89 25.92
CA ALA A 111 -3.06 7.78 26.71
C ALA A 111 -1.89 8.57 26.09
N SER A 112 -1.76 8.56 24.76
CA SER A 112 -0.75 9.35 24.03
C SER A 112 -0.98 10.87 24.15
N LYS A 113 -2.24 11.34 24.19
CA LYS A 113 -2.57 12.74 24.42
C LYS A 113 -2.16 13.24 25.81
N LYS A 114 -2.23 12.39 26.84
CA LYS A 114 -1.67 12.72 28.16
C LYS A 114 -0.14 12.86 28.13
N PHE A 115 0.54 12.18 27.21
CA PHE A 115 1.97 12.37 26.94
C PHE A 115 2.26 13.64 26.12
N SER A 116 1.32 14.09 25.27
CA SER A 116 1.47 15.29 24.42
C SER A 116 1.73 16.59 25.19
N SER A 117 1.32 16.72 26.46
CA SER A 117 1.65 17.92 27.24
C SER A 117 3.12 17.97 27.68
N TYR A 118 3.87 16.87 27.50
CA TYR A 118 5.29 16.74 27.85
C TYR A 118 6.22 16.58 26.64
N ALA A 119 5.67 16.35 25.45
CA ALA A 119 6.45 15.98 24.29
C ALA A 119 6.65 17.20 23.37
N SER A 120 7.65 18.01 23.71
CA SER A 120 8.37 18.76 22.70
C SER A 120 9.50 17.91 22.11
N ASN A 121 9.73 18.02 20.82
CA ASN A 121 10.88 17.45 20.11
C ASN A 121 10.87 15.92 19.97
N ILE A 122 9.92 15.43 19.19
CA ILE A 122 9.81 14.01 18.83
C ILE A 122 10.58 13.75 17.55
N VAL A 123 11.36 12.69 17.56
CA VAL A 123 12.06 12.19 16.36
C VAL A 123 11.44 10.88 15.91
N HIS A 124 11.44 10.66 14.60
CA HIS A 124 11.03 9.37 14.04
C HIS A 124 12.08 8.79 13.12
N ILE A 125 12.16 7.46 13.12
CA ILE A 125 12.99 6.66 12.23
C ILE A 125 12.11 5.60 11.61
N HIS A 126 12.23 5.40 10.31
CA HIS A 126 11.57 4.29 9.65
C HIS A 126 12.50 3.57 8.66
N SER A 127 12.34 2.25 8.59
CA SER A 127 12.78 1.47 7.44
C SER A 127 11.70 1.60 6.38
N THR A 128 12.09 1.83 5.13
CA THR A 128 11.18 1.62 4.01
C THR A 128 11.28 0.16 3.60
N GLY A 129 10.24 -0.43 3.04
CA GLY A 129 10.37 -1.72 2.36
C GLY A 129 10.89 -1.54 0.95
N PRO A 130 11.24 -2.62 0.25
CA PRO A 130 11.49 -2.60 -1.20
C PRO A 130 10.32 -1.97 -2.01
N GLY A 131 9.12 -1.91 -1.43
CA GLY A 131 7.94 -1.28 -2.01
C GLY A 131 7.57 0.12 -1.49
N ASP A 132 8.25 0.65 -0.46
CA ASP A 132 7.96 1.97 0.14
C ASP A 132 9.00 3.01 -0.33
N ARG A 133 9.11 3.16 -1.65
CA ARG A 133 10.15 3.98 -2.30
C ARG A 133 9.96 5.50 -2.20
N SER A 134 9.22 6.04 -1.24
CA SER A 134 8.91 7.49 -1.29
C SER A 134 8.85 8.26 0.02
N GLY A 135 9.26 7.68 1.16
CA GLY A 135 9.00 8.33 2.44
C GLY A 135 7.49 8.63 2.64
N GLY A 136 6.62 7.84 2.02
CA GLY A 136 5.17 7.98 2.17
C GLY A 136 4.77 7.73 3.62
N MET A 137 5.36 6.70 4.23
CA MET A 137 5.18 6.42 5.64
C MET A 137 5.85 7.46 6.55
N SER A 138 6.97 8.10 6.15
CA SER A 138 7.54 9.23 6.91
C SER A 138 6.61 10.44 6.88
N ASN A 139 5.99 10.74 5.74
CA ASN A 139 4.99 11.80 5.63
C ASN A 139 3.75 11.50 6.47
N GLU A 140 3.32 10.23 6.51
CA GLU A 140 2.22 9.83 7.39
C GLU A 140 2.62 9.90 8.87
N LEU A 141 3.85 9.53 9.23
CA LEU A 141 4.39 9.72 10.57
C LEU A 141 4.42 11.21 10.94
N ASN A 142 4.88 12.09 10.04
CA ASN A 142 4.83 13.54 10.23
C ASN A 142 3.39 14.02 10.48
N ASN A 143 2.43 13.54 9.70
CA ASN A 143 1.01 13.85 9.83
C ASN A 143 0.41 13.35 11.17
N ILE A 144 0.73 12.13 11.60
CA ILE A 144 0.26 11.56 12.85
C ILE A 144 0.90 12.27 14.06
N ILE A 145 2.22 12.45 14.03
CA ILE A 145 2.97 13.09 15.12
C ILE A 145 2.55 14.55 15.27
N SER A 146 2.37 15.30 14.18
CA SER A 146 1.91 16.70 14.24
C SER A 146 0.49 16.86 14.79
N LYS A 147 -0.38 15.85 14.65
CA LYS A 147 -1.72 15.85 15.24
C LYS A 147 -1.73 15.43 16.70
N ALA A 148 -0.81 14.55 17.08
CA ALA A 148 -0.77 13.97 18.43
C ALA A 148 0.15 14.75 19.38
N THR A 149 1.06 15.58 18.87
CA THR A 149 2.18 16.18 19.63
C THR A 149 2.52 17.57 19.07
N ASN A 150 3.60 18.22 19.53
CA ASN A 150 3.98 19.55 19.05
C ASN A 150 4.71 19.56 17.69
N GLY A 151 4.80 18.41 17.01
CA GLY A 151 5.46 18.28 15.72
C GLY A 151 6.71 17.39 15.77
N VAL A 152 7.35 17.25 14.61
CA VAL A 152 8.56 16.45 14.43
C VAL A 152 9.79 17.36 14.52
N TYR A 153 10.75 16.97 15.36
CA TYR A 153 12.08 17.60 15.45
C TYR A 153 12.98 17.13 14.31
N GLU A 154 13.07 15.82 14.12
CA GLU A 154 13.84 15.21 13.04
C GLU A 154 13.18 13.89 12.59
N GLY A 155 13.16 13.66 11.29
CA GLY A 155 12.62 12.45 10.66
C GLY A 155 13.63 11.84 9.72
N VAL A 156 13.93 10.55 9.87
CA VAL A 156 14.89 9.84 9.01
C VAL A 156 14.26 8.60 8.39
N ALA A 157 14.41 8.50 7.07
CA ALA A 157 14.18 7.32 6.26
C ALA A 157 15.50 6.60 6.03
N ILE A 158 15.66 5.39 6.56
CA ILE A 158 16.90 4.62 6.43
C ILE A 158 17.04 3.97 5.04
N GLY A 159 15.91 3.75 4.37
CA GLY A 159 15.85 2.96 3.14
C GLY A 159 15.41 1.52 3.43
N GLY A 160 15.14 0.77 2.35
CA GLY A 160 14.66 -0.61 2.41
C GLY A 160 15.60 -1.62 1.79
N ASP A 161 16.80 -1.15 1.47
CA ASP A 161 17.87 -1.99 0.99
C ASP A 161 18.25 -2.97 2.11
N ARG A 162 18.61 -4.19 1.71
CA ARG A 162 19.06 -5.23 2.65
C ARG A 162 20.27 -4.80 3.50
N TYR A 163 21.05 -3.84 2.99
CA TYR A 163 22.19 -3.26 3.67
C TYR A 163 22.09 -1.74 3.57
N PRO A 164 21.33 -1.09 4.46
CA PRO A 164 21.22 0.35 4.45
C PRO A 164 22.56 0.99 4.84
N GLY A 165 22.81 2.21 4.35
CA GLY A 165 24.05 2.93 4.66
C GLY A 165 24.19 3.34 6.15
N THR A 166 23.08 3.34 6.88
CA THR A 166 22.99 3.56 8.33
C THR A 166 21.90 2.66 8.90
N THR A 167 22.02 2.22 10.13
CA THR A 167 21.04 1.32 10.78
C THR A 167 20.08 2.06 11.71
N PHE A 168 19.05 1.38 12.20
CA PHE A 168 18.19 1.94 13.25
C PHE A 168 18.99 2.39 14.48
N MET A 169 19.97 1.60 14.91
CA MET A 169 20.71 1.94 16.13
C MET A 169 21.59 3.16 15.97
N ASP A 170 22.14 3.43 14.78
CA ASP A 170 22.96 4.62 14.54
C ASP A 170 22.17 5.90 14.82
N HIS A 171 20.92 5.96 14.34
CA HIS A 171 20.05 7.11 14.56
C HIS A 171 19.47 7.14 15.98
N ILE A 172 19.08 5.99 16.54
CA ILE A 172 18.55 5.92 17.92
C ILE A 172 19.61 6.38 18.93
N LEU A 173 20.87 5.99 18.78
CA LEU A 173 21.93 6.42 19.69
C LEU A 173 22.22 7.92 19.56
N ARG A 174 22.17 8.47 18.33
CA ARG A 174 22.28 9.91 18.09
C ARG A 174 21.16 10.66 18.80
N TYR A 175 19.92 10.20 18.64
CA TYR A 175 18.74 10.77 19.31
C TYR A 175 18.73 10.60 20.82
N GLN A 176 19.27 9.48 21.32
CA GLN A 176 19.44 9.25 22.74
C GLN A 176 20.43 10.25 23.36
N ALA A 177 21.51 10.59 22.64
CA ALA A 177 22.53 11.55 23.09
C ALA A 177 22.06 13.02 23.03
N ASP A 178 21.16 13.35 22.10
CA ASP A 178 20.68 14.73 21.92
C ASP A 178 19.74 15.18 23.05
N PRO A 179 20.08 16.17 23.89
CA PRO A 179 19.22 16.60 25.00
C PRO A 179 17.90 17.23 24.55
N GLU A 180 17.80 17.73 23.31
CA GLU A 180 16.57 18.32 22.78
C GLU A 180 15.51 17.26 22.53
N VAL A 181 15.90 16.07 22.07
CA VAL A 181 14.98 14.96 21.79
C VAL A 181 14.38 14.38 23.08
N LYS A 182 13.05 14.32 23.17
CA LYS A 182 12.34 13.80 24.36
C LYS A 182 11.69 12.43 24.16
N MET A 183 11.44 12.04 22.93
CA MET A 183 10.81 10.76 22.59
C MET A 183 11.26 10.30 21.21
N ILE A 184 11.39 8.98 21.05
CA ILE A 184 11.79 8.32 19.81
C ILE A 184 10.62 7.48 19.30
N VAL A 185 10.30 7.62 18.02
CA VAL A 185 9.33 6.77 17.31
C VAL A 185 10.05 5.92 16.28
N LEU A 186 9.87 4.60 16.34
CA LEU A 186 10.48 3.63 15.45
C LEU A 186 9.39 2.91 14.65
N LEU A 187 9.52 2.94 13.33
CA LEU A 187 8.68 2.14 12.43
C LEU A 187 9.57 1.14 11.67
N GLY A 188 9.56 -0.11 12.13
CA GLY A 188 10.30 -1.22 11.53
C GLY A 188 9.46 -1.99 10.52
N GLU A 189 10.08 -2.96 9.83
CA GLU A 189 9.43 -3.83 8.84
C GLU A 189 9.80 -5.29 9.09
N VAL A 190 8.91 -6.22 8.73
CA VAL A 190 9.24 -7.64 8.70
C VAL A 190 10.37 -7.92 7.70
N GLY A 191 11.50 -8.38 8.21
CA GLY A 191 12.60 -8.87 7.39
C GLY A 191 13.95 -8.30 7.83
N GLY A 192 14.54 -8.86 8.88
CA GLY A 192 15.81 -8.39 9.41
C GLY A 192 16.03 -8.82 10.86
N VAL A 193 17.13 -8.35 11.45
CA VAL A 193 17.40 -8.52 12.88
C VAL A 193 17.69 -7.21 13.61
N GLU A 194 17.63 -6.07 12.91
CA GLU A 194 18.00 -4.76 13.47
C GLU A 194 17.10 -4.36 14.65
N GLU A 195 15.79 -4.63 14.57
CA GLU A 195 14.86 -4.32 15.66
C GLU A 195 15.17 -5.12 16.94
N TYR A 196 15.79 -6.31 16.82
CA TYR A 196 16.24 -7.06 18.00
C TYR A 196 17.42 -6.36 18.70
N GLU A 197 18.27 -5.64 17.97
CA GLU A 197 19.33 -4.85 18.57
C GLU A 197 18.78 -3.66 19.36
N VAL A 198 17.72 -3.03 18.86
CA VAL A 198 16.96 -2.00 19.60
C VAL A 198 16.37 -2.60 20.88
N CYS A 199 15.78 -3.79 20.79
CA CYS A 199 15.24 -4.49 21.96
C CYS A 199 16.33 -4.81 23.00
N ALA A 200 17.52 -5.24 22.55
CA ALA A 200 18.66 -5.48 23.43
C ALA A 200 19.12 -4.16 24.07
N ALA A 201 19.20 -3.07 23.30
CA ALA A 201 19.61 -1.76 23.78
C ALA A 201 18.66 -1.17 24.84
N LEU A 202 17.35 -1.42 24.72
CA LEU A 202 16.36 -1.09 25.75
C LEU A 202 16.58 -1.89 27.03
N LYS A 203 16.82 -3.21 26.92
CA LYS A 203 17.09 -4.08 28.09
C LYS A 203 18.36 -3.68 28.83
N ASP A 204 19.41 -3.35 28.09
CA ASP A 204 20.71 -2.96 28.63
C ASP A 204 20.76 -1.48 29.08
N LYS A 205 19.64 -0.75 28.98
CA LYS A 205 19.50 0.67 29.31
C LYS A 205 20.45 1.59 28.52
N ARG A 206 20.90 1.17 27.34
CA ARG A 206 21.58 2.05 26.38
C ARG A 206 20.61 3.07 25.78
N ILE A 207 19.34 2.68 25.66
CA ILE A 207 18.22 3.57 25.35
C ILE A 207 17.44 3.78 26.64
N THR A 208 17.33 5.02 27.09
CA THR A 208 16.58 5.37 28.31
C THR A 208 15.43 6.33 28.05
N LYS A 209 15.41 6.97 26.89
CA LYS A 209 14.29 7.81 26.48
C LYS A 209 13.07 6.96 26.13
N PRO A 210 11.85 7.49 26.32
CA PRO A 210 10.64 6.85 25.84
C PRO A 210 10.73 6.52 24.35
N LEU A 211 10.51 5.26 24.00
CA LEU A 211 10.55 4.75 22.63
C LEU A 211 9.23 4.03 22.31
N VAL A 212 8.57 4.46 21.23
CA VAL A 212 7.39 3.79 20.67
C VAL A 212 7.82 3.07 19.41
N ALA A 213 7.56 1.76 19.32
CA ALA A 213 7.93 0.95 18.16
C ALA A 213 6.74 0.21 17.58
N TRP A 214 6.64 0.18 16.25
CA TRP A 214 5.73 -0.69 15.52
C TRP A 214 6.45 -1.33 14.34
N CYS A 215 6.31 -2.64 14.16
CA CYS A 215 6.88 -3.36 13.02
C CYS A 215 5.74 -3.74 12.05
N ILE A 216 5.76 -3.20 10.84
CA ILE A 216 4.77 -3.50 9.80
C ILE A 216 5.05 -4.88 9.15
N GLY A 217 4.09 -5.42 8.39
CA GLY A 217 4.25 -6.71 7.71
C GLY A 217 3.69 -7.92 8.47
N THR A 218 2.83 -7.71 9.48
CA THR A 218 2.16 -8.78 10.23
C THR A 218 1.34 -9.73 9.36
N CYS A 219 0.93 -9.30 8.15
CA CYS A 219 0.25 -10.13 7.16
C CYS A 219 1.15 -11.19 6.50
N ALA A 220 2.49 -11.05 6.54
CA ALA A 220 3.42 -12.02 5.95
C ALA A 220 3.21 -13.45 6.51
N SER A 221 2.89 -13.54 7.80
CA SER A 221 2.58 -14.80 8.48
C SER A 221 1.38 -15.57 7.89
N LYS A 222 0.47 -14.90 7.18
CA LYS A 222 -0.72 -15.52 6.56
C LYS A 222 -0.45 -16.06 5.15
N TYR A 223 0.65 -15.66 4.51
CA TYR A 223 0.98 -16.02 3.12
C TYR A 223 2.26 -16.86 2.99
N LEU A 224 3.01 -17.03 4.09
CA LEU A 224 4.08 -18.02 4.17
C LEU A 224 3.46 -19.41 4.30
N ILE A 225 3.40 -20.13 3.17
CA ILE A 225 3.14 -21.57 3.15
C ILE A 225 4.21 -22.21 4.05
N LYS A 226 3.79 -22.82 5.16
CA LYS A 226 4.66 -23.73 5.92
C LYS A 226 5.07 -24.84 4.95
N SER A 227 6.30 -24.79 4.48
CA SER A 227 6.99 -25.92 3.84
C SER A 227 7.15 -27.06 4.82
#